data_AF-D3HQF9-F1
#
_entry.id   AF-D3HQF9-F1
#
_cell.length_a   1.000
_cell.length_b   1.000
_cell.length_c   1.000
_cell.angle_alpha   90.00
_cell.angle_beta   90.00
_cell.angle_gamma   90.00
#
_symmetry.space_group_name_H-M   'P 1'
#
loop_
_entity.id
_entity.type
_entity.pdbx_description
1 polymer ?
#
loop_
_entity_poly.entity_id
_entity_poly.type
_entity_poly.pdbx_seq_one_letter_code
_entity_poly.pdbx_strand_id
1 'polypeptide(L)'
;MKTVIKSVYLVTALSLSTVTTYADTTSTPANTNTSTNSTSPPTNTSNNATPNPQGDYQCQRADASSNTSTSTLSITKGNDTYTFEWDDNNGDPVLYGTGVMVGSLPNAISVSFWDPKKPDAIGIEVFELKSDGSIQGNWTLQSDNKLGSETCTKTK
;
A
#
# COMPACT_ATOMS: atom_id res chain seq x y z
N MET A 1 -43.61 -20.52 39.63
CA MET A 1 -43.00 -20.68 38.29
C MET A 1 -41.51 -20.91 38.49
N LYS A 2 -40.96 -22.04 38.01
CA LYS A 2 -39.53 -22.38 38.14
C LYS A 2 -38.76 -21.83 36.92
N THR A 3 -37.77 -21.00 37.18
CA THR A 3 -36.84 -20.45 36.19
C THR A 3 -35.87 -21.55 35.73
N VAL A 4 -35.70 -21.74 34.42
CA VAL A 4 -34.70 -22.64 33.84
C VAL A 4 -33.69 -21.79 33.08
N ILE A 5 -32.46 -21.72 33.60
CA ILE A 5 -31.33 -21.08 32.92
C ILE A 5 -30.67 -22.16 32.06
N LYS A 6 -30.69 -21.97 30.73
CA LYS A 6 -29.94 -22.81 29.78
C LYS A 6 -28.54 -22.22 29.60
N SER A 7 -27.53 -22.94 30.07
CA SER A 7 -26.13 -22.62 29.80
C SER A 7 -25.81 -22.92 28.32
N VAL A 8 -25.42 -21.90 27.57
CA VAL A 8 -24.89 -22.01 26.22
C VAL A 8 -23.36 -22.08 26.33
N TYR A 9 -22.76 -23.19 25.90
CA TYR A 9 -21.31 -23.33 25.82
C TYR A 9 -20.83 -22.80 24.47
N LEU A 10 -19.94 -21.82 24.50
CA LEU A 10 -19.25 -21.28 23.32
C LEU A 10 -18.02 -22.16 23.07
N VAL A 11 -18.02 -22.95 22.00
CA VAL A 11 -16.84 -23.72 21.57
C VAL A 11 -16.08 -22.87 20.56
N THR A 12 -14.93 -22.33 20.98
CA THR A 12 -13.99 -21.66 20.08
C THR A 12 -13.08 -22.70 19.44
N ALA A 13 -13.27 -22.97 18.15
CA ALA A 13 -12.33 -23.77 17.38
C ALA A 13 -11.18 -22.87 16.90
N LEU A 14 -10.00 -22.98 17.53
CA LEU A 14 -8.75 -22.49 16.96
C LEU A 14 -8.30 -23.46 15.87
N SER A 15 -8.54 -23.14 14.60
CA SER A 15 -7.89 -23.83 13.49
C SER A 15 -6.54 -23.16 13.19
N LEU A 16 -5.44 -23.89 13.42
CA LEU A 16 -4.11 -23.49 12.95
C LEU A 16 -4.01 -23.76 11.44
N SER A 17 -3.74 -22.73 10.65
CA SER A 17 -3.37 -22.89 9.24
C SER A 17 -1.91 -23.31 9.14
N THR A 18 -1.64 -24.53 8.68
CA THR A 18 -0.29 -24.98 8.35
C THR A 18 0.18 -24.32 7.06
N VAL A 19 1.28 -23.57 7.11
CA VAL A 19 1.93 -23.01 5.92
C VAL A 19 2.80 -24.10 5.29
N THR A 20 2.44 -24.56 4.09
CA THR A 20 3.32 -25.35 3.22
C THR A 20 4.30 -24.41 2.52
N THR A 21 5.58 -24.47 2.91
CA THR A 21 6.69 -23.86 2.17
C THR A 21 7.08 -24.74 0.99
N TYR A 22 7.01 -24.22 -0.23
CA TYR A 22 7.67 -24.82 -1.39
C TYR A 22 9.08 -24.22 -1.49
N ALA A 23 10.10 -25.01 -1.18
CA ALA A 23 11.47 -24.70 -1.56
C ALA A 23 11.70 -25.26 -2.98
N ASP A 24 11.83 -24.38 -3.97
CA ASP A 24 12.33 -24.77 -5.28
C ASP A 24 13.87 -24.73 -5.24
N THR A 25 14.46 -25.90 -5.09
CA THR A 25 15.89 -26.14 -5.24
C THR A 25 16.20 -26.39 -6.71
N THR A 26 16.70 -25.37 -7.41
CA THR A 26 17.41 -25.55 -8.67
C THR A 26 18.75 -24.81 -8.68
N SER A 27 19.76 -25.54 -8.23
CA SER A 27 21.11 -25.68 -8.81
C SER A 27 21.92 -24.43 -9.17
N THR A 28 22.96 -24.21 -8.37
CA THR A 28 24.22 -23.54 -8.71
C THR A 28 24.99 -24.32 -9.79
N PRO A 29 25.72 -23.63 -10.68
CA PRO A 29 27.05 -24.09 -11.09
C PRO A 29 28.12 -23.07 -10.66
N ALA A 30 29.20 -23.61 -10.10
CA ALA A 30 30.43 -22.89 -9.84
C ALA A 30 31.32 -22.81 -11.10
N ASN A 31 32.29 -21.87 -11.03
CA ASN A 31 33.52 -21.73 -11.84
C ASN A 31 33.36 -21.02 -13.20
N THR A 32 34.22 -20.09 -13.64
CA THR A 32 35.68 -19.95 -13.45
C THR A 32 36.11 -18.51 -13.79
N ASN A 33 37.11 -17.97 -13.08
CA ASN A 33 37.80 -16.72 -13.43
C ASN A 33 38.55 -16.86 -14.77
N THR A 34 38.27 -15.96 -15.71
CA THR A 34 39.19 -15.64 -16.81
C THR A 34 39.20 -14.13 -17.04
N SER A 35 40.37 -13.53 -16.82
CA SER A 35 40.64 -12.12 -17.04
C SER A 35 40.81 -11.85 -18.54
N THR A 36 39.95 -11.00 -19.10
CA THR A 36 40.19 -10.32 -20.37
C THR A 36 39.83 -8.85 -20.23
N ASN A 37 40.86 -8.00 -20.30
CA ASN A 37 40.73 -6.56 -20.41
C ASN A 37 40.02 -6.20 -21.72
N SER A 38 38.80 -5.68 -21.62
CA SER A 38 38.12 -4.99 -22.72
C SER A 38 37.51 -3.72 -22.17
N THR A 39 38.08 -2.59 -22.59
CA THR A 39 37.65 -1.23 -22.25
C THR A 39 36.28 -0.97 -22.88
N SER A 40 35.21 -1.29 -22.17
CA SER A 40 33.86 -0.86 -22.52
C SER A 40 33.65 0.59 -22.08
N PRO A 41 32.99 1.43 -22.89
CA PRO A 41 32.66 2.80 -22.51
C PRO A 41 31.78 2.80 -21.25
N PRO A 42 31.88 3.82 -20.38
CA PRO A 42 31.14 3.86 -19.13
C PRO A 42 29.65 3.81 -19.46
N THR A 43 29.03 2.67 -19.15
CA THR A 43 27.59 2.53 -19.16
C THR A 43 27.12 3.35 -17.97
N ASN A 44 26.51 4.51 -18.24
CA ASN A 44 25.77 5.26 -17.23
C ASN A 44 24.60 4.36 -16.79
N THR A 45 24.85 3.48 -15.82
CA THR A 45 23.79 2.88 -15.03
C THR A 45 23.18 4.00 -14.21
N SER A 46 22.20 4.67 -14.82
CA SER A 46 21.18 5.38 -14.07
C SER A 46 20.60 4.33 -13.13
N ASN A 47 21.04 4.34 -11.87
CA ASN A 47 20.37 3.65 -10.79
C ASN A 47 18.98 4.28 -10.73
N ASN A 48 18.03 3.71 -11.47
CA ASN A 48 16.64 4.10 -11.36
C ASN A 48 16.18 3.53 -10.02
N ALA A 49 16.49 4.26 -8.95
CA ALA A 49 16.12 3.90 -7.60
C ALA A 49 14.62 3.67 -7.59
N THR A 50 14.20 2.54 -7.03
CA THR A 50 12.78 2.25 -6.83
C THR A 50 12.16 3.45 -6.11
N PRO A 51 11.12 4.10 -6.68
CA PRO A 51 10.49 5.25 -6.06
C PRO A 51 10.05 4.92 -4.61
N ASN A 52 10.44 5.76 -3.66
CA ASN A 52 10.08 5.58 -2.26
C ASN A 52 8.79 6.36 -1.94
N PRO A 53 7.71 5.69 -1.49
CA PRO A 53 6.46 6.35 -1.12
C PRO A 53 6.54 7.17 0.17
N GLN A 54 7.58 7.03 0.99
CA GLN A 54 7.65 7.73 2.28
C GLN A 54 7.73 9.25 2.15
N GLY A 55 7.01 9.94 3.01
CA GLY A 55 7.04 11.39 3.16
C GLY A 55 5.66 11.98 3.34
N ASP A 56 5.62 13.31 3.30
CA ASP A 56 4.42 14.10 3.45
C ASP A 56 4.00 14.67 2.08
N TYR A 57 2.69 14.82 1.88
CA TYR A 57 2.09 15.12 0.59
C TYR A 57 0.89 16.07 0.73
N GLN A 58 0.70 16.94 -0.26
CA GLN A 58 -0.58 17.62 -0.49
C GLN A 58 -1.36 16.87 -1.54
N CYS A 59 -2.58 16.45 -1.22
CA CYS A 59 -3.41 15.62 -2.07
C CYS A 59 -4.68 16.34 -2.52
N GLN A 60 -5.08 16.05 -3.76
CA GLN A 60 -6.40 16.37 -4.30
C GLN A 60 -7.08 15.06 -4.70
N ARG A 61 -8.21 14.77 -4.05
CA ARG A 61 -9.00 13.56 -4.27
C ARG A 61 -10.32 13.92 -4.96
N ALA A 62 -10.70 13.19 -5.99
CA ALA A 62 -11.95 13.34 -6.72
C ALA A 62 -12.77 12.05 -6.65
N ASP A 63 -14.08 12.15 -6.38
CA ASP A 63 -15.00 11.03 -6.46
C ASP A 63 -15.50 10.79 -7.90
N ALA A 64 -16.26 9.72 -8.10
CA ALA A 64 -16.84 9.39 -9.40
C ALA A 64 -17.88 10.40 -9.92
N SER A 65 -18.30 11.35 -9.08
CA SER A 65 -19.20 12.46 -9.41
C SER A 65 -18.43 13.77 -9.62
N SER A 66 -17.10 13.71 -9.69
CA SER A 66 -16.19 14.87 -9.83
C SER A 66 -16.23 15.86 -8.67
N ASN A 67 -16.75 15.47 -7.50
CA ASN A 67 -16.58 16.27 -6.30
C ASN A 67 -15.13 16.16 -5.85
N THR A 68 -14.50 17.29 -5.54
CA THR A 68 -13.10 17.33 -5.14
C THR A 68 -12.95 17.68 -3.67
N SER A 69 -11.89 17.14 -3.06
CA SER A 69 -11.47 17.45 -1.70
C SER A 69 -9.95 17.53 -1.65
N THR A 70 -9.44 18.27 -0.68
CA THR A 70 -8.01 18.40 -0.41
C THR A 70 -7.68 17.88 0.97
N SER A 71 -6.55 17.21 1.10
CA SER A 71 -6.03 16.68 2.35
C SER A 71 -4.51 16.73 2.35
N THR A 72 -3.92 16.65 3.54
CA THR A 72 -2.52 16.24 3.68
C THR A 72 -2.45 14.73 3.79
N LEU A 73 -1.38 14.12 3.31
CA LEU A 73 -1.13 12.68 3.44
C LEU A 73 0.28 12.46 3.99
N SER A 74 0.36 11.70 5.07
CA SER A 74 1.62 11.25 5.67
C SER A 74 1.82 9.76 5.39
N ILE A 75 2.94 9.39 4.77
CA ILE A 75 3.29 8.00 4.47
C ILE A 75 4.52 7.57 5.28
N THR A 76 4.31 6.66 6.23
CA THR A 76 5.37 6.12 7.09
C THR A 76 5.63 4.65 6.79
N LYS A 77 6.91 4.27 6.66
CA LYS A 77 7.30 2.87 6.46
C LYS A 77 7.30 2.13 7.79
N GLY A 78 6.62 1.00 7.84
CA GLY A 78 6.74 -0.01 8.89
C GLY A 78 7.81 -1.05 8.51
N ASN A 79 7.53 -2.32 8.81
CA ASN A 79 8.37 -3.43 8.33
C ASN A 79 8.11 -3.67 6.84
N ASP A 80 7.13 -4.52 6.53
CA ASP A 80 6.77 -4.92 5.17
C ASP A 80 5.68 -4.03 4.55
N THR A 81 5.11 -3.12 5.35
CA THR A 81 3.97 -2.29 4.99
C THR A 81 4.27 -0.80 5.16
N TYR A 82 3.36 0.02 4.65
CA TYR A 82 3.37 1.47 4.81
C TYR A 82 2.05 1.89 5.45
N THR A 83 2.13 2.83 6.40
CA THR A 83 0.96 3.48 7.00
C THR A 83 0.68 4.75 6.22
N PHE A 84 -0.59 4.96 5.87
CA PHE A 84 -1.10 6.15 5.22
C PHE A 84 -2.08 6.83 6.17
N GLU A 85 -1.88 8.11 6.43
CA GLU A 85 -2.77 8.92 7.25
C GLU A 85 -3.12 10.18 6.46
N TRP A 86 -4.40 10.33 6.13
CA TRP A 86 -4.89 11.53 5.48
C TRP A 86 -5.55 12.42 6.52
N ASP A 87 -5.20 13.70 6.50
CA ASP A 87 -5.75 14.68 7.43
C ASP A 87 -6.47 15.81 6.66
N ASP A 88 -7.48 16.38 7.30
CA ASP A 88 -8.07 17.62 6.81
C ASP A 88 -7.18 18.85 7.11
N ASN A 89 -7.65 20.03 6.70
CA ASN A 89 -6.88 21.28 6.89
C ASN A 89 -6.65 21.66 8.36
N ASN A 90 -7.32 21.02 9.32
CA ASN A 90 -7.11 21.23 10.75
C ASN A 90 -6.10 20.22 11.34
N GLY A 91 -5.62 19.27 10.54
CA GLY A 91 -4.78 18.17 11.01
C GLY A 91 -5.57 17.05 11.71
N ASP A 92 -6.89 16.99 11.50
CA ASP A 92 -7.70 15.89 12.01
C ASP A 92 -7.71 14.74 11.00
N PRO A 93 -7.42 13.49 11.43
CA PRO A 93 -7.45 12.34 10.53
C PRO A 93 -8.83 12.10 9.93
N VAL A 94 -8.87 12.00 8.60
CA VAL A 94 -10.07 11.72 7.79
C VAL A 94 -10.04 10.35 7.13
N LEU A 95 -8.86 9.77 6.90
CA LEU A 95 -8.72 8.39 6.45
C LEU A 95 -7.46 7.77 7.07
N TYR A 96 -7.55 6.48 7.38
CA TYR A 96 -6.39 5.66 7.74
C TYR A 96 -6.23 4.54 6.73
N GLY A 97 -4.99 4.25 6.34
CA GLY A 97 -4.69 3.20 5.38
C GLY A 97 -3.44 2.41 5.71
N THR A 98 -3.39 1.20 5.17
CA THR A 98 -2.21 0.34 5.18
C THR A 98 -1.93 -0.13 3.77
N GLY A 99 -0.69 0.08 3.31
CA GLY A 99 -0.26 -0.21 1.96
C GLY A 99 0.87 -1.22 1.86
N VAL A 100 0.92 -1.93 0.73
CA VAL A 100 1.96 -2.91 0.37
C VAL A 100 2.43 -2.64 -1.05
N MET A 101 3.75 -2.62 -1.25
CA MET A 101 4.33 -2.49 -2.60
C MET A 101 3.93 -3.69 -3.46
N VAL A 102 3.53 -3.43 -4.71
CA VAL A 102 3.17 -4.48 -5.65
C VAL A 102 4.46 -5.10 -6.21
N GLY A 103 4.78 -6.34 -5.84
CA GLY A 103 6.09 -6.94 -6.15
C GLY A 103 6.45 -7.00 -7.64
N SER A 104 5.45 -7.14 -8.53
CA SER A 104 5.65 -7.12 -9.99
C SER A 104 5.68 -5.72 -10.60
N LEU A 105 5.30 -4.68 -9.85
CA LEU A 105 5.22 -3.29 -10.28
C LEU A 105 5.95 -2.41 -9.25
N PRO A 106 7.27 -2.19 -9.43
CA PRO A 106 8.11 -1.56 -8.42
C PRO A 106 7.75 -0.09 -8.13
N ASN A 107 6.92 0.52 -8.96
CA ASN A 107 6.38 1.86 -8.80
C ASN A 107 4.89 1.87 -8.43
N ALA A 108 4.34 0.78 -7.87
CA ALA A 108 2.96 0.74 -7.42
C ALA A 108 2.82 0.27 -5.98
N ILE A 109 1.90 0.88 -5.24
CA ILE A 109 1.51 0.50 -3.89
C ILE A 109 -0.02 0.35 -3.83
N SER A 110 -0.49 -0.78 -3.32
CA SER A 110 -1.91 -1.02 -3.06
C SER A 110 -2.20 -0.76 -1.58
N VAL A 111 -3.26 -0.01 -1.30
CA VAL A 111 -3.63 0.49 0.03
C VAL A 111 -5.08 0.10 0.31
N SER A 112 -5.33 -0.51 1.46
CA SER A 112 -6.69 -0.54 2.04
C SER A 112 -6.85 0.66 2.95
N PHE A 113 -7.97 1.37 2.88
CA PHE A 113 -8.24 2.53 3.72
C PHE A 113 -9.66 2.50 4.31
N TRP A 114 -9.89 3.30 5.36
CA TRP A 114 -11.19 3.49 5.97
C TRP A 114 -11.33 4.87 6.62
N ASP A 115 -12.57 5.38 6.74
CA ASP A 115 -12.90 6.65 7.41
C ASP A 115 -13.22 6.41 8.91
N PRO A 116 -12.49 7.02 9.86
CA PRO A 116 -12.72 6.87 11.30
C PRO A 116 -14.07 7.42 11.78
N LYS A 117 -14.67 8.36 11.05
CA LYS A 117 -15.96 8.96 11.34
C LYS A 117 -17.11 8.19 10.65
N LYS A 118 -16.80 7.35 9.65
CA LYS A 118 -17.75 6.52 8.89
C LYS A 118 -17.16 5.11 8.65
N PRO A 119 -17.24 4.21 9.63
CA PRO A 119 -16.53 2.92 9.59
C PRO A 119 -17.00 1.96 8.50
N ASP A 120 -18.12 2.22 7.83
CA ASP A 120 -18.62 1.51 6.65
C ASP A 120 -17.98 2.01 5.33
N ALA A 121 -17.33 3.17 5.33
CA ALA A 121 -16.56 3.69 4.21
C ALA A 121 -15.15 3.08 4.18
N ILE A 122 -15.09 1.80 3.83
CA ILE A 122 -13.85 1.05 3.61
C ILE A 122 -13.60 0.99 2.11
N GLY A 123 -12.35 1.13 1.68
CA GLY A 123 -11.99 1.12 0.28
C GLY A 123 -10.60 0.59 0.01
N ILE A 124 -10.29 0.56 -1.28
CA ILE A 124 -8.95 0.27 -1.79
C ILE A 124 -8.49 1.41 -2.69
N GLU A 125 -7.20 1.64 -2.69
CA GLU A 125 -6.52 2.59 -3.55
C GLU A 125 -5.24 1.97 -4.08
N VAL A 126 -4.94 2.22 -5.36
CA VAL A 126 -3.67 1.82 -5.96
C VAL A 126 -2.97 3.07 -6.44
N PHE A 127 -1.86 3.41 -5.79
CA PHE A 127 -1.02 4.53 -6.20
C PHE A 127 0.08 4.06 -7.14
N GLU A 128 0.30 4.83 -8.19
CA GLU A 128 1.52 4.85 -8.99
C GLU A 128 2.47 5.92 -8.44
N LEU A 129 3.71 5.51 -8.18
CA LEU A 129 4.81 6.36 -7.74
C LEU A 129 5.52 6.95 -8.96
N LYS A 130 5.54 8.27 -9.06
CA LYS A 130 6.20 9.00 -10.13
C LYS A 130 7.65 9.31 -9.76
N SER A 131 8.50 9.49 -10.77
CA SER A 131 9.93 9.79 -10.59
C SER A 131 10.19 11.17 -10.00
N ASP A 132 9.22 12.10 -10.10
CA ASP A 132 9.25 13.42 -9.46
C ASP A 132 8.88 13.38 -7.97
N GLY A 133 8.59 12.19 -7.44
CA GLY A 133 8.18 11.97 -6.06
C GLY A 133 6.69 12.16 -5.81
N SER A 134 5.90 12.60 -6.79
CA SER A 134 4.43 12.61 -6.70
C SER A 134 3.87 11.19 -6.73
N ILE A 135 2.65 11.03 -6.21
CA ILE A 135 1.90 9.77 -6.31
C ILE A 135 0.52 10.06 -6.88
N GLN A 136 0.02 9.15 -7.71
CA GLN A 136 -1.29 9.26 -8.36
C GLN A 136 -2.05 7.96 -8.21
N GLY A 137 -3.29 8.04 -7.74
CA GLY A 137 -4.07 6.87 -7.37
C GLY A 137 -5.42 6.82 -8.06
N ASN A 138 -5.93 5.60 -8.20
CA ASN A 138 -7.37 5.37 -8.35
C ASN A 138 -7.86 4.61 -7.14
N TRP A 139 -9.05 4.95 -6.68
CA TRP A 139 -9.65 4.36 -5.50
C TRP A 139 -11.11 4.00 -5.72
N THR A 140 -11.62 3.08 -4.92
CA THR A 140 -13.05 2.75 -4.83
C THR A 140 -13.39 2.40 -3.40
N LEU A 141 -14.64 2.65 -3.01
CA LEU A 141 -15.20 2.08 -1.78
C LEU A 141 -15.67 0.65 -2.06
N GLN A 142 -15.68 -0.19 -1.03
CA GLN A 142 -16.24 -1.53 -1.09
C GLN A 142 -17.74 -1.53 -1.40
N SER A 143 -18.44 -0.48 -0.98
CA SER A 143 -19.88 -0.29 -1.20
C SER A 143 -20.24 0.29 -2.57
N ASP A 144 -19.24 0.65 -3.39
CA ASP A 144 -19.42 1.27 -4.70
C ASP A 144 -18.67 0.48 -5.78
N ASN A 145 -19.02 0.69 -7.05
CA ASN A 145 -18.38 0.09 -8.22
C ASN A 145 -17.79 1.13 -9.18
N LYS A 146 -17.63 2.37 -8.71
CA LYS A 146 -17.07 3.47 -9.47
C LYS A 146 -15.72 3.89 -8.92
N LEU A 147 -14.84 4.30 -9.84
CA LEU A 147 -13.52 4.80 -9.48
C LEU A 147 -13.57 6.29 -9.17
N GLY A 148 -12.93 6.68 -8.07
CA GLY A 148 -12.39 8.01 -7.89
C GLY A 148 -10.90 8.05 -8.21
N SER A 149 -10.33 9.25 -8.20
CA SER A 149 -8.90 9.48 -8.41
C SER A 149 -8.29 10.32 -7.29
N GLU A 150 -6.98 10.23 -7.16
CA GLU A 150 -6.19 11.05 -6.24
C GLU A 150 -4.87 11.46 -6.89
N THR A 151 -4.44 12.68 -6.63
CA THR A 151 -3.12 13.18 -7.02
C THR A 151 -2.49 13.87 -5.84
N CYS A 152 -1.29 13.43 -5.48
CA CYS A 152 -0.56 13.90 -4.32
C CYS A 152 0.82 14.41 -4.73
N THR A 153 1.13 15.64 -4.38
CA THR A 153 2.45 16.25 -4.61
C THR A 153 3.23 16.23 -3.31
N LYS A 154 4.47 15.73 -3.37
CA LYS A 154 5.35 15.66 -2.21
C LYS A 154 5.65 17.06 -1.67
N THR A 155 5.47 17.27 -0.38
CA THR A 155 5.90 18.50 0.29
C THR A 155 7.40 18.44 0.58
N LYS A 156 8.05 19.60 0.60
CA LYS A 156 9.50 19.72 0.84
C LYS A 156 9.82 19.67 2.32
#